data_AF-A0A3M7NFY7-F1
#
_entry.id   AF-A0A3M7NFY7-F1
#
_cell.length_a   1.000
_cell.length_b   1.000
_cell.length_c   1.000
_cell.angle_alpha   90.00
_cell.angle_beta   90.00
_cell.angle_gamma   90.00
#
_symmetry.space_group_name_H-M   'P 1'
#
loop_
_entity.id
_entity.type
_entity.pdbx_description
1 polymer ?
#
loop_
_entity_poly.entity_id
_entity_poly.type
_entity_poly.pdbx_seq_one_letter_code
_entity_poly.pdbx_strand_id
1 'polypeptide(L)'
;MHQAELDDSHDEEDVKHHHPGPSSQIAPHPPHAIQAVSNSKSTRHGLQMAARRLGKSELGPYANEERMPRRLHSMLANNVGVRHEEVVIGRHSFSYPALENETSLLVPKLRRISRADPSVTYSVFCNPVVNHVRKLSQEGGFCGYRNIQMLITFLRAQPGTAFEGRLPTIFELQDTIEAAWDQGIHAVGRIETGGIKNTRKYIGTSEAQAFFTAKGVVCRTQAFRSTDELPACNALVDCVKNYFAQAHGNGGHSAPIYLQYKGHSMTVVGFEELAKGHGPNLVVFDPLFRINRSLKRMSLDASKPENKTSLLRNHRYSIHQLKRYDQFELVFLES
;
A
#
# COMPACT_ATOMS: atom_id res chain seq x y z
N MET A 1 -19.87 -13.72 36.68
CA MET A 1 -21.10 -13.56 37.48
C MET A 1 -22.25 -13.60 36.48
N HIS A 2 -23.11 -14.62 36.64
CA HIS A 2 -24.37 -14.94 35.91
C HIS A 2 -24.32 -15.55 34.49
N GLN A 3 -24.38 -16.91 34.48
CA GLN A 3 -25.37 -17.83 33.83
C GLN A 3 -26.74 -17.22 33.46
N ALA A 4 -27.63 -17.78 32.62
CA ALA A 4 -27.81 -19.01 31.78
C ALA A 4 -28.94 -18.66 30.75
N GLU A 5 -29.23 -19.34 29.63
CA GLU A 5 -30.01 -20.58 29.37
C GLU A 5 -30.28 -20.57 27.83
N LEU A 6 -29.86 -21.55 27.01
CA LEU A 6 -30.60 -22.71 26.46
C LEU A 6 -32.09 -22.49 26.10
N ASP A 7 -32.42 -22.60 24.80
CA ASP A 7 -33.57 -23.41 24.36
C ASP A 7 -33.38 -23.90 22.89
N ASP A 8 -33.92 -25.08 22.63
CA ASP A 8 -33.71 -25.97 21.47
C ASP A 8 -35.08 -26.22 20.82
N SER A 9 -35.20 -26.17 19.48
CA SER A 9 -36.35 -26.75 18.78
C SER A 9 -36.04 -27.04 17.31
N HIS A 10 -36.18 -28.31 16.97
CA HIS A 10 -36.18 -28.91 15.64
C HIS A 10 -37.33 -28.37 14.77
N ASP A 11 -37.11 -28.34 13.45
CA ASP A 11 -38.12 -28.73 12.46
C ASP A 11 -37.41 -29.27 11.21
N GLU A 12 -37.61 -30.57 10.96
CA GLU A 12 -37.34 -31.24 9.70
C GLU A 12 -38.55 -31.06 8.77
N GLU A 13 -38.33 -30.64 7.52
CA GLU A 13 -39.20 -31.06 6.42
C GLU A 13 -38.38 -31.38 5.16
N ASP A 14 -38.82 -32.47 4.54
CA ASP A 14 -38.13 -33.34 3.61
C ASP A 14 -38.84 -33.26 2.25
N VAL A 15 -38.17 -32.81 1.18
CA VAL A 15 -38.70 -32.94 -0.20
C VAL A 15 -37.60 -33.21 -1.23
N LYS A 16 -37.38 -34.51 -1.45
CA LYS A 16 -37.28 -35.26 -2.72
C LYS A 16 -36.40 -34.74 -3.87
N HIS A 17 -35.42 -35.58 -4.20
CA HIS A 17 -34.65 -35.68 -5.45
C HIS A 17 -35.48 -35.63 -6.74
N HIS A 18 -34.93 -35.00 -7.79
CA HIS A 18 -35.02 -35.43 -9.20
C HIS A 18 -33.81 -34.91 -10.00
N HIS A 19 -33.04 -35.82 -10.61
CA HIS A 19 -32.15 -35.58 -11.75
C HIS A 19 -32.75 -36.29 -12.97
N PRO A 20 -32.64 -35.74 -14.20
CA PRO A 20 -31.51 -36.08 -15.07
C PRO A 20 -30.98 -34.91 -15.95
N GLY A 21 -29.72 -35.02 -16.45
CA GLY A 21 -29.04 -34.06 -17.35
C GLY A 21 -29.44 -34.20 -18.84
N PRO A 22 -28.58 -33.90 -19.84
CA PRO A 22 -27.32 -33.14 -19.87
C PRO A 22 -27.30 -31.98 -20.91
N SER A 23 -26.17 -31.25 -20.97
CA SER A 23 -25.69 -30.41 -22.09
C SER A 23 -26.31 -29.02 -22.31
N SER A 24 -25.54 -27.97 -21.96
CA SER A 24 -25.39 -26.76 -22.77
C SER A 24 -24.14 -26.01 -22.35
N GLN A 25 -23.24 -25.81 -23.31
CA GLN A 25 -22.03 -24.99 -23.18
C GLN A 25 -22.44 -23.52 -23.07
N ILE A 26 -21.99 -22.82 -22.02
CA ILE A 26 -22.09 -21.36 -21.94
C ILE A 26 -20.68 -20.80 -21.69
N ALA A 27 -20.28 -19.95 -22.64
CA ALA A 27 -19.01 -19.23 -22.71
C ALA A 27 -18.80 -18.28 -21.51
N PRO A 28 -17.55 -17.88 -21.21
CA PRO A 28 -17.26 -17.04 -20.05
C PRO A 28 -17.72 -15.60 -20.28
N HIS A 29 -18.53 -15.09 -19.36
CA HIS A 29 -18.84 -13.67 -19.23
C HIS A 29 -17.61 -12.89 -18.72
N PRO A 30 -17.36 -11.66 -19.21
CA PRO A 30 -16.21 -10.86 -18.81
C PRO A 30 -16.43 -10.21 -17.43
N PRO A 31 -15.36 -9.91 -16.67
CA PRO A 31 -15.48 -9.15 -15.43
C PRO A 31 -15.83 -7.69 -15.73
N HIS A 32 -16.84 -7.17 -15.04
CA HIS A 32 -17.19 -5.75 -15.04
C HIS A 32 -16.08 -4.92 -14.37
N ALA A 33 -15.09 -4.52 -15.16
CA ALA A 33 -14.18 -3.42 -14.84
C ALA A 33 -14.85 -2.12 -15.28
N ILE A 34 -14.99 -1.15 -14.38
CA ILE A 34 -15.28 0.23 -14.80
C ILE A 34 -13.99 0.77 -15.41
N GLN A 35 -13.87 0.69 -16.73
CA GLN A 35 -12.83 1.38 -17.50
C GLN A 35 -13.06 2.89 -17.40
N ALA A 36 -11.99 3.64 -17.12
CA ALA A 36 -11.99 5.08 -17.26
C ALA A 36 -12.23 5.42 -18.74
N VAL A 37 -13.35 6.10 -19.02
CA VAL A 37 -13.68 6.57 -20.36
C VAL A 37 -12.78 7.75 -20.70
N SER A 38 -11.80 7.52 -21.58
CA SER A 38 -11.17 8.58 -22.35
C SER A 38 -12.04 8.88 -23.57
N ASN A 39 -12.73 10.03 -23.60
CA ASN A 39 -12.93 10.70 -24.88
C ASN A 39 -13.17 12.21 -24.77
N SER A 40 -12.56 12.90 -25.71
CA SER A 40 -12.42 14.35 -25.83
C SER A 40 -13.72 15.08 -26.24
N LYS A 41 -13.77 16.36 -25.86
CA LYS A 41 -14.71 17.43 -26.23
C LYS A 41 -16.02 17.50 -25.43
N SER A 42 -15.95 18.18 -24.28
CA SER A 42 -17.07 18.96 -23.73
C SER A 42 -16.54 20.19 -23.00
N THR A 43 -17.35 21.22 -22.99
CA THR A 43 -17.08 22.65 -22.80
C THR A 43 -16.42 23.02 -21.45
N ARG A 44 -15.59 24.07 -21.48
CA ARG A 44 -14.87 24.73 -20.35
C ARG A 44 -15.76 25.26 -19.20
N HIS A 45 -17.02 24.84 -19.08
CA HIS A 45 -17.98 25.38 -18.10
C HIS A 45 -18.48 24.37 -17.05
N GLY A 46 -18.00 23.12 -17.06
CA GLY A 46 -18.36 22.10 -16.05
C GLY A 46 -17.27 21.73 -15.02
N LEU A 47 -16.05 22.27 -15.14
CA LEU A 47 -14.88 21.88 -14.33
C LEU A 47 -14.71 22.67 -13.03
N GLN A 48 -15.73 23.45 -12.64
CA GLN A 48 -15.70 24.24 -11.40
C GLN A 48 -16.82 23.79 -10.47
N MET A 49 -16.83 22.50 -10.10
CA MET A 49 -17.15 22.21 -8.70
C MET A 49 -16.10 22.97 -7.90
N ALA A 50 -16.49 24.07 -7.25
CA ALA A 50 -15.57 24.92 -6.51
C ALA A 50 -14.75 24.02 -5.58
N ALA A 51 -13.48 23.79 -5.93
CA ALA A 51 -12.58 22.98 -5.12
C ALA A 51 -12.60 23.59 -3.72
N ARG A 52 -13.18 22.88 -2.77
CA ARG A 52 -13.32 23.35 -1.40
C ARG A 52 -12.16 22.83 -0.58
N ARG A 53 -11.77 23.60 0.43
CA ARG A 53 -10.81 23.10 1.42
C ARG A 53 -11.35 21.82 2.06
N LEU A 54 -10.49 20.82 2.15
CA LEU A 54 -10.74 19.57 2.86
C LEU A 54 -10.67 19.80 4.38
N GLY A 55 -11.28 18.87 5.11
CA GLY A 55 -11.40 18.96 6.56
C GLY A 55 -10.41 18.07 7.32
N LYS A 56 -10.66 17.95 8.63
CA LYS A 56 -9.87 17.07 9.52
C LYS A 56 -10.02 15.59 9.19
N SER A 57 -11.09 15.19 8.49
CA SER A 57 -11.31 13.81 8.07
C SER A 57 -10.32 13.36 7.01
N GLU A 58 -9.93 14.26 6.10
CA GLU A 58 -8.98 13.96 5.02
C GLU A 58 -7.56 14.39 5.38
N LEU A 59 -7.39 15.60 5.92
CA LEU A 59 -6.07 16.19 6.20
C LEU A 59 -5.52 15.85 7.59
N GLY A 60 -6.29 15.11 8.39
CA GLY A 60 -5.94 14.74 9.75
C GLY A 60 -6.10 15.86 10.78
N PRO A 61 -5.63 15.67 12.02
CA PRO A 61 -5.84 16.61 13.12
C PRO A 61 -5.20 17.99 12.89
N TYR A 62 -4.27 18.10 11.94
CA TYR A 62 -3.53 19.32 11.61
C TYR A 62 -4.01 19.98 10.31
N ALA A 63 -5.26 19.73 9.89
CA ALA A 63 -5.85 20.28 8.66
C ALA A 63 -5.71 21.80 8.50
N ASN A 64 -5.76 22.55 9.60
CA ASN A 64 -5.67 24.02 9.60
C ASN A 64 -4.28 24.53 10.03
N GLU A 65 -3.28 23.65 10.14
CA GLU A 65 -1.94 24.05 10.53
C GLU A 65 -1.26 24.84 9.41
N GLU A 66 -0.77 26.03 9.73
CA GLU A 66 0.07 26.84 8.84
C GLU A 66 1.53 26.38 8.88
N ARG A 67 2.02 26.01 10.07
CA ARG A 67 3.39 25.52 10.28
C ARG A 67 3.47 24.60 11.48
N MET A 68 4.22 23.51 11.32
CA MET A 68 4.51 22.56 12.38
C MET A 68 5.41 23.15 13.47
N PRO A 69 5.38 22.60 14.71
CA PRO A 69 6.23 23.07 15.79
C PRO A 69 7.73 23.02 15.45
N ARG A 70 8.49 24.04 15.85
CA ARG A 70 9.94 24.15 15.58
C ARG A 70 10.72 22.88 15.96
N ARG A 71 10.41 22.28 17.11
CA ARG A 71 11.06 21.04 17.56
C ARG A 71 10.87 19.89 16.55
N LEU A 72 9.66 19.70 16.05
CA LEU A 72 9.38 18.67 15.04
C LEU A 72 10.06 19.02 13.71
N HIS A 73 10.01 20.30 13.32
CA HIS A 73 10.67 20.78 12.11
C HIS A 73 12.16 20.48 12.12
N SER A 74 12.87 20.88 13.20
CA SER A 74 14.29 20.57 13.40
C SER A 74 14.55 19.07 13.47
N MET A 75 13.64 18.29 14.05
CA MET A 75 13.75 16.84 14.05
C MET A 75 13.70 16.29 12.61
N LEU A 76 12.73 16.67 11.80
CA LEU A 76 12.65 16.17 10.43
C LEU A 76 13.83 16.63 9.55
N ALA A 77 14.39 17.80 9.85
CA ALA A 77 15.53 18.35 9.11
C ALA A 77 16.86 17.65 9.48
N ASN A 78 17.06 17.36 10.77
CA ASN A 78 18.37 16.94 11.30
C ASN A 78 18.43 15.48 11.77
N ASN A 79 17.29 14.77 11.87
CA ASN A 79 17.16 13.61 12.75
C ASN A 79 16.87 12.29 12.02
N VAL A 80 17.33 12.18 10.77
CA VAL A 80 17.46 10.88 10.13
C VAL A 80 18.90 10.74 9.68
N GLY A 81 19.71 10.05 10.50
CA GLY A 81 21.08 9.72 10.12
C GLY A 81 21.09 8.98 8.78
N VAL A 82 22.16 9.20 8.03
CA VAL A 82 22.42 8.48 6.77
C VAL A 82 23.55 7.50 7.03
N ARG A 83 23.33 6.24 6.68
CA ARG A 83 24.31 5.18 6.74
C ARG A 83 24.53 4.62 5.34
N HIS A 84 25.73 4.10 5.09
CA HIS A 84 25.96 3.32 3.88
C HIS A 84 25.30 1.95 4.03
N GLU A 85 24.60 1.50 3.00
CA GLU A 85 23.96 0.19 2.95
C GLU A 85 24.43 -0.58 1.73
N GLU A 86 24.84 -1.82 1.94
CA GLU A 86 25.14 -2.77 0.89
C GLU A 86 24.29 -4.02 1.08
N VAL A 87 23.56 -4.41 0.04
CA VAL A 87 22.71 -5.59 0.07
C VAL A 87 22.90 -6.43 -1.17
N VAL A 88 22.99 -7.74 -0.98
CA VAL A 88 23.08 -8.72 -2.06
C VAL A 88 21.75 -9.46 -2.17
N ILE A 89 21.21 -9.51 -3.38
CA ILE A 89 19.94 -10.19 -3.70
C ILE A 89 20.18 -11.05 -4.94
N GLY A 90 20.27 -12.37 -4.72
CA GLY A 90 20.63 -13.29 -5.80
C GLY A 90 22.01 -12.96 -6.36
N ARG A 91 22.08 -12.61 -7.65
CA ARG A 91 23.32 -12.21 -8.32
C ARG A 91 23.57 -10.70 -8.36
N HIS A 92 22.62 -9.90 -7.86
CA HIS A 92 22.70 -8.44 -7.90
C HIS A 92 23.17 -7.91 -6.54
N SER A 93 24.05 -6.91 -6.58
CA SER A 93 24.46 -6.15 -5.41
C SER A 93 23.97 -4.71 -5.55
N PHE A 94 23.44 -4.15 -4.48
CA PHE A 94 22.96 -2.77 -4.41
C PHE A 94 23.71 -2.05 -3.32
N SER A 95 24.23 -0.86 -3.64
CA SER A 95 24.92 0.03 -2.72
C SER A 95 24.26 1.39 -2.76
N TYR A 96 23.86 1.93 -1.60
CA TYR A 96 23.18 3.21 -1.51
C TYR A 96 23.27 3.84 -0.11
N PRO A 97 23.18 5.17 -0.01
CA PRO A 97 22.99 5.85 1.27
C PRO A 97 21.56 5.61 1.77
N ALA A 98 21.43 4.82 2.83
CA ALA A 98 20.17 4.53 3.49
C ALA A 98 19.92 5.48 4.66
N LEU A 99 18.67 5.91 4.83
CA LEU A 99 18.22 6.55 6.04
C LEU A 99 18.22 5.54 7.21
N GLU A 100 18.52 5.97 8.43
CA GLU A 100 18.53 5.10 9.62
C GLU A 100 17.18 4.43 9.95
N ASN A 101 16.09 5.02 9.47
CA ASN A 101 14.75 4.47 9.62
C ASN A 101 14.35 3.51 8.47
N GLU A 102 15.23 3.28 7.49
CA GLU A 102 15.09 2.21 6.50
C GLU A 102 15.44 0.84 7.08
N THR A 103 14.71 -0.19 6.67
CA THR A 103 15.04 -1.59 6.94
C THR A 103 15.03 -2.36 5.61
N SER A 104 16.22 -2.75 5.16
CA SER A 104 16.43 -3.49 3.93
C SER A 104 16.17 -4.99 4.08
N LEU A 105 16.06 -5.68 2.94
CA LEU A 105 15.90 -7.13 2.85
C LEU A 105 14.69 -7.67 3.62
N LEU A 106 13.67 -6.85 3.86
CA LEU A 106 12.50 -7.29 4.61
C LEU A 106 11.58 -8.15 3.74
N VAL A 107 11.35 -7.78 2.48
CA VAL A 107 10.57 -8.57 1.52
C VAL A 107 11.06 -10.03 1.43
N PRO A 108 12.36 -10.33 1.17
CA PRO A 108 12.83 -11.71 1.11
C PRO A 108 12.70 -12.45 2.45
N LYS A 109 12.84 -11.77 3.59
CA LYS A 109 12.63 -12.38 4.92
C LYS A 109 11.18 -12.76 5.15
N LEU A 110 10.23 -11.86 4.83
CA LEU A 110 8.80 -12.16 4.91
C LEU A 110 8.40 -13.31 3.98
N ARG A 111 8.91 -13.28 2.74
CA ARG A 111 8.71 -14.35 1.76
C ARG A 111 9.20 -15.70 2.26
N ARG A 112 10.37 -15.74 2.92
CA ARG A 112 10.93 -16.97 3.49
C ARG A 112 10.03 -17.56 4.57
N ILE A 113 9.52 -16.72 5.49
CA ILE A 113 8.62 -17.18 6.56
C ILE A 113 7.27 -17.61 5.99
N SER A 114 6.73 -16.84 5.05
CA SER A 114 5.47 -17.12 4.34
C SER A 114 5.50 -18.49 3.66
N ARG A 115 6.56 -18.81 2.91
CA ARG A 115 6.72 -20.11 2.24
C ARG A 115 6.87 -21.29 3.20
N ALA A 116 7.35 -21.05 4.42
CA ALA A 116 7.50 -22.07 5.45
C ALA A 116 6.21 -22.26 6.28
N ASP A 117 5.23 -21.38 6.12
CA ASP A 117 3.96 -21.43 6.84
C ASP A 117 3.00 -22.42 6.17
N PRO A 118 2.61 -23.53 6.84
CA PRO A 118 1.74 -24.55 6.26
C PRO A 118 0.30 -24.05 6.02
N SER A 119 -0.08 -22.90 6.58
CA SER A 119 -1.39 -22.29 6.31
C SER A 119 -1.44 -21.53 4.98
N VAL A 120 -0.29 -21.20 4.39
CA VAL A 120 -0.18 -20.45 3.13
C VAL A 120 -0.12 -21.43 1.96
N THR A 121 -1.13 -21.40 1.09
CA THR A 121 -1.18 -22.27 -0.11
C THR A 121 -0.50 -21.64 -1.31
N TYR A 122 -0.55 -20.31 -1.39
CA TYR A 122 0.10 -19.54 -2.44
C TYR A 122 0.57 -18.21 -1.87
N SER A 123 1.77 -17.78 -2.26
CA SER A 123 2.25 -16.44 -1.93
C SER A 123 3.06 -15.83 -3.05
N VAL A 124 2.91 -14.52 -3.20
CA VAL A 124 3.56 -13.73 -4.22
C VAL A 124 3.96 -12.39 -3.62
N PHE A 125 5.15 -11.90 -3.99
CA PHE A 125 5.74 -10.70 -3.39
C PHE A 125 6.33 -9.82 -4.47
N CYS A 126 6.39 -8.51 -4.19
CA CYS A 126 7.06 -7.52 -5.02
C CYS A 126 8.59 -7.73 -5.06
N ASN A 127 9.28 -6.83 -5.75
CA ASN A 127 10.73 -6.85 -5.86
C ASN A 127 11.42 -6.87 -4.47
N PRO A 128 12.37 -7.78 -4.24
CA PRO A 128 13.06 -7.92 -2.95
C PRO A 128 13.86 -6.69 -2.49
N VAL A 129 14.13 -5.72 -3.37
CA VAL A 129 14.90 -4.49 -3.06
C VAL A 129 14.09 -3.45 -2.28
N VAL A 130 12.77 -3.63 -2.16
CA VAL A 130 11.90 -2.68 -1.45
C VAL A 130 12.25 -2.66 0.04
N ASN A 131 12.62 -1.49 0.53
CA ASN A 131 12.91 -1.27 1.94
C ASN A 131 11.65 -0.82 2.69
N HIS A 132 11.54 -1.22 3.96
CA HIS A 132 10.57 -0.63 4.88
C HIS A 132 11.10 0.70 5.40
N VAL A 133 10.25 1.73 5.47
CA VAL A 133 10.59 3.03 6.08
C VAL A 133 9.65 3.28 7.25
N ARG A 134 10.18 3.25 8.47
CA ARG A 134 9.37 3.53 9.65
C ARG A 134 9.22 5.02 9.91
N LYS A 135 8.15 5.38 10.60
CA LYS A 135 8.02 6.69 11.21
C LYS A 135 9.01 6.89 12.35
N LEU A 136 9.46 8.13 12.51
CA LEU A 136 10.18 8.59 13.68
C LEU A 136 9.22 8.76 14.87
N SER A 137 9.79 8.76 16.07
CA SER A 137 9.01 8.99 17.29
C SER A 137 8.40 10.39 17.24
N GLN A 138 7.12 10.51 17.61
CA GLN A 138 6.40 11.79 17.70
C GLN A 138 6.28 12.60 16.39
N GLU A 139 6.53 12.00 15.22
CA GLU A 139 6.54 12.76 13.97
C GLU A 139 5.16 13.19 13.43
N GLY A 140 4.05 12.72 14.01
CA GLY A 140 2.71 13.01 13.50
C GLY A 140 2.28 12.10 12.35
N GLY A 141 1.32 12.50 11.52
CA GLY A 141 0.67 11.61 10.53
C GLY A 141 1.33 11.51 9.16
N PHE A 142 2.64 11.31 9.11
CA PHE A 142 3.38 11.23 7.84
C PHE A 142 3.34 9.87 7.12
N CYS A 143 2.31 9.06 7.34
CA CYS A 143 2.22 7.72 6.71
C CYS A 143 2.33 7.81 5.18
N GLY A 144 1.57 8.68 4.52
CA GLY A 144 1.62 8.84 3.07
C GLY A 144 3.01 9.18 2.53
N TYR A 145 3.73 10.09 3.19
CA TYR A 145 5.10 10.44 2.83
C TYR A 145 6.06 9.25 3.00
N ARG A 146 5.93 8.47 4.08
CA ARG A 146 6.75 7.26 4.28
C ARG A 146 6.44 6.18 3.24
N ASN A 147 5.19 6.08 2.80
CA ASN A 147 4.81 5.15 1.73
C ASN A 147 5.37 5.60 0.36
N ILE A 148 5.39 6.89 0.05
CA ILE A 148 6.12 7.42 -1.13
C ILE A 148 7.60 7.03 -1.05
N GLN A 149 8.24 7.23 0.11
CA GLN A 149 9.63 6.81 0.34
C GLN A 149 9.82 5.30 0.10
N MET A 150 8.90 4.45 0.56
CA MET A 150 8.97 3.00 0.32
C MET A 150 8.83 2.66 -1.17
N LEU A 151 7.95 3.31 -1.92
CA LEU A 151 7.85 3.15 -3.37
C LEU A 151 9.14 3.61 -4.08
N ILE A 152 9.77 4.68 -3.63
CA ILE A 152 11.07 5.15 -4.16
C ILE A 152 12.17 4.10 -3.99
N THR A 153 12.14 3.28 -2.94
CA THR A 153 13.18 2.25 -2.75
C THR A 153 13.20 1.20 -3.88
N PHE A 154 12.04 0.93 -4.50
CA PHE A 154 11.96 0.14 -5.73
C PHE A 154 12.59 0.87 -6.92
N LEU A 155 12.21 2.14 -7.10
CA LEU A 155 12.65 2.97 -8.22
C LEU A 155 14.15 3.26 -8.18
N ARG A 156 14.73 3.46 -6.98
CA ARG A 156 16.17 3.67 -6.76
C ARG A 156 17.01 2.51 -7.28
N ALA A 157 16.45 1.31 -7.35
CA ALA A 157 17.13 0.12 -7.84
C ALA A 157 16.95 -0.12 -9.35
N GLN A 158 16.15 0.72 -10.04
CA GLN A 158 15.95 0.61 -11.48
C GLN A 158 17.04 1.38 -12.25
N PRO A 159 17.49 0.88 -13.40
CA PRO A 159 18.45 1.60 -14.25
C PRO A 159 17.89 2.96 -14.72
N GLY A 160 18.74 4.00 -14.75
CA GLY A 160 18.37 5.32 -15.30
C GLY A 160 17.34 6.09 -14.47
N THR A 161 17.16 5.71 -13.21
CA THR A 161 16.16 6.28 -12.31
C THR A 161 16.51 7.70 -11.84
N ALA A 162 15.51 8.57 -11.68
CA ALA A 162 15.68 9.90 -11.09
C ALA A 162 15.89 9.88 -9.56
N PHE A 163 15.99 8.69 -8.95
CA PHE A 163 16.02 8.46 -7.51
C PHE A 163 17.35 7.89 -7.01
N GLU A 164 18.44 8.21 -7.70
CA GLU A 164 19.79 7.88 -7.23
C GLU A 164 20.09 8.54 -5.88
N GLY A 165 20.78 7.83 -4.99
CA GLY A 165 21.18 8.33 -3.67
C GLY A 165 20.18 8.05 -2.55
N ARG A 166 20.06 9.00 -1.61
CA ARG A 166 19.24 8.84 -0.40
C ARG A 166 17.78 9.11 -0.70
N LEU A 167 16.88 8.55 0.12
CA LEU A 167 15.47 8.90 0.02
C LEU A 167 15.24 10.40 0.30
N PRO A 168 14.29 11.05 -0.38
CA PRO A 168 13.96 12.44 -0.14
C PRO A 168 13.40 12.61 1.28
N THR A 169 13.71 13.73 1.93
CA THR A 169 13.14 14.12 3.22
C THR A 169 11.65 14.45 3.10
N ILE A 170 10.95 14.56 4.24
CA ILE A 170 9.55 15.02 4.25
C ILE A 170 9.42 16.41 3.61
N PHE A 171 10.38 17.29 3.82
CA PHE A 171 10.37 18.64 3.22
C PHE A 171 10.60 18.60 1.72
N GLU A 172 11.56 17.80 1.23
CA GLU A 172 11.79 17.63 -0.20
C GLU A 172 10.57 17.02 -0.92
N LEU A 173 9.84 16.11 -0.25
CA LEU A 173 8.56 15.60 -0.75
C LEU A 173 7.51 16.70 -0.82
N GLN A 174 7.29 17.46 0.27
CA GLN A 174 6.34 18.57 0.30
C GLN A 174 6.65 19.64 -0.76
N ASP A 175 7.93 19.98 -0.92
CA ASP A 175 8.39 20.96 -1.91
C ASP A 175 8.12 20.48 -3.33
N THR A 176 8.41 19.21 -3.63
CA THR A 176 8.17 18.63 -4.95
C THR A 176 6.67 18.56 -5.25
N ILE A 177 5.85 18.17 -4.29
CA ILE A 177 4.38 18.08 -4.46
C ILE A 177 3.79 19.47 -4.74
N GLU A 178 4.11 20.48 -3.94
CA GLU A 178 3.59 21.83 -4.19
C GLU A 178 4.11 22.42 -5.49
N ALA A 179 5.38 22.18 -5.85
CA ALA A 179 5.92 22.61 -7.14
C ALA A 179 5.18 21.94 -8.32
N ALA A 180 4.77 20.68 -8.18
CA ALA A 180 3.94 19.99 -9.17
C ALA A 180 2.58 20.70 -9.33
N TRP A 181 1.94 21.05 -8.21
CA TRP A 181 0.68 21.80 -8.23
C TRP A 181 0.82 23.15 -8.92
N ASP A 182 1.89 23.88 -8.62
CA ASP A 182 2.18 25.19 -9.22
C ASP A 182 2.44 25.09 -10.74
N GLN A 183 2.83 23.91 -11.24
CA GLN A 183 2.98 23.58 -12.66
C GLN A 183 1.70 23.01 -13.31
N GLY A 184 0.58 22.96 -12.59
CA GLY A 184 -0.70 22.45 -13.10
C GLY A 184 -0.90 20.93 -12.94
N ILE A 185 0.08 20.20 -12.41
CA ILE A 185 -0.02 18.77 -12.15
C ILE A 185 -0.81 18.57 -10.85
N HIS A 186 -1.99 17.94 -10.91
CA HIS A 186 -2.85 17.74 -9.74
C HIS A 186 -3.12 19.02 -8.92
N ALA A 187 -3.21 20.18 -9.59
CA ALA A 187 -3.24 21.50 -8.96
C ALA A 187 -4.39 21.73 -7.96
N VAL A 188 -5.46 20.93 -8.04
CA VAL A 188 -6.58 20.97 -7.08
C VAL A 188 -6.11 20.73 -5.64
N GLY A 189 -5.05 19.94 -5.43
CA GLY A 189 -4.46 19.68 -4.13
C GLY A 189 -4.00 20.95 -3.41
N ARG A 190 -3.59 21.99 -4.15
CA ARG A 190 -3.23 23.30 -3.57
C ARG A 190 -4.42 23.95 -2.85
N ILE A 191 -5.60 23.85 -3.47
CA ILE A 191 -6.84 24.43 -2.92
C ILE A 191 -7.38 23.54 -1.81
N GLU A 192 -7.46 22.23 -2.05
CA GLU A 192 -7.99 21.24 -1.11
C GLU A 192 -7.22 21.21 0.22
N THR A 193 -5.90 21.29 0.16
CA THR A 193 -5.05 21.25 1.37
C THR A 193 -4.74 22.63 1.95
N GLY A 194 -4.85 23.68 1.13
CA GLY A 194 -4.35 25.02 1.47
C GLY A 194 -2.82 25.10 1.57
N GLY A 195 -2.10 24.15 0.97
CA GLY A 195 -0.65 23.98 1.11
C GLY A 195 -0.28 22.99 2.21
N ILE A 196 0.77 22.20 1.97
CA ILE A 196 1.28 21.15 2.86
C ILE A 196 2.69 21.45 3.38
N LYS A 197 3.45 22.36 2.75
CA LYS A 197 4.82 22.72 3.15
C LYS A 197 4.92 23.11 4.62
N ASN A 198 5.87 22.49 5.30
CA ASN A 198 6.13 22.69 6.72
C ASN A 198 4.94 22.38 7.62
N THR A 199 3.95 21.60 7.18
CA THR A 199 2.79 21.20 7.98
C THR A 199 2.79 19.69 8.25
N ARG A 200 1.94 19.26 9.16
CA ARG A 200 1.67 17.85 9.49
C ARG A 200 0.42 17.30 8.80
N LYS A 201 -0.08 17.99 7.77
CA LYS A 201 -1.26 17.55 7.02
C LYS A 201 -1.02 16.17 6.42
N TYR A 202 -2.05 15.34 6.49
CA TYR A 202 -2.05 14.06 5.81
C TYR A 202 -2.05 14.28 4.31
N ILE A 203 -1.50 13.30 3.59
CA ILE A 203 -1.52 13.25 2.14
C ILE A 203 -2.07 11.90 1.69
N GLY A 204 -2.60 11.86 0.48
CA GLY A 204 -3.20 10.67 -0.11
C GLY A 204 -2.62 10.32 -1.47
N THR A 205 -3.44 9.65 -2.27
CA THR A 205 -3.09 9.18 -3.62
C THR A 205 -2.84 10.33 -4.59
N SER A 206 -3.61 11.41 -4.52
CA SER A 206 -3.43 12.62 -5.36
C SER A 206 -2.04 13.24 -5.19
N GLU A 207 -1.57 13.41 -3.95
CA GLU A 207 -0.23 13.93 -3.67
C GLU A 207 0.88 12.96 -4.12
N ALA A 208 0.67 11.65 -3.92
CA ALA A 208 1.62 10.65 -4.39
C ALA A 208 1.75 10.69 -5.92
N GLN A 209 0.63 10.79 -6.65
CA GLN A 209 0.63 10.96 -8.11
C GLN A 209 1.30 12.26 -8.53
N ALA A 210 1.01 13.39 -7.84
CA ALA A 210 1.65 14.67 -8.13
C ALA A 210 3.18 14.57 -8.02
N PHE A 211 3.66 13.94 -6.94
CA PHE A 211 5.09 13.70 -6.72
C PHE A 211 5.73 12.85 -7.83
N PHE A 212 5.16 11.68 -8.12
CA PHE A 212 5.74 10.76 -9.10
C PHE A 212 5.67 11.31 -10.53
N THR A 213 4.57 11.97 -10.89
CA THR A 213 4.43 12.65 -12.20
C THR A 213 5.50 13.74 -12.36
N ALA A 214 5.73 14.56 -11.32
CA ALA A 214 6.79 15.57 -11.34
C ALA A 214 8.21 14.99 -11.44
N LYS A 215 8.40 13.71 -11.09
CA LYS A 215 9.65 12.96 -11.23
C LYS A 215 9.71 12.10 -12.50
N GLY A 216 8.76 12.26 -13.42
CA GLY A 216 8.71 11.53 -14.68
C GLY A 216 8.33 10.06 -14.54
N VAL A 217 7.75 9.66 -13.40
CA VAL A 217 7.29 8.28 -13.17
C VAL A 217 5.81 8.18 -13.48
N VAL A 218 5.46 7.24 -14.36
CA VAL A 218 4.07 6.95 -14.69
C VAL A 218 3.42 6.19 -13.53
N CYS A 219 2.28 6.68 -13.09
CA CYS A 219 1.47 6.03 -12.06
C CYS A 219 0.05 5.80 -12.54
N ARG A 220 -0.51 4.66 -12.17
CA ARG A 220 -1.93 4.37 -12.31
C ARG A 220 -2.59 4.35 -10.95
N THR A 221 -3.79 4.91 -10.84
CA THR A 221 -4.61 4.82 -9.64
C THR A 221 -5.87 4.00 -9.86
N GLN A 222 -6.34 3.40 -8.77
CA GLN A 222 -7.59 2.67 -8.77
C GLN A 222 -8.29 2.83 -7.42
N ALA A 223 -9.53 3.29 -7.44
CA ALA A 223 -10.36 3.45 -6.26
C ALA A 223 -11.39 2.32 -6.15
N PHE A 224 -11.72 1.95 -4.92
CA PHE A 224 -12.70 0.94 -4.58
C PHE A 224 -13.65 1.51 -3.54
N ARG A 225 -14.95 1.26 -3.73
CA ARG A 225 -15.98 1.64 -2.78
C ARG A 225 -16.97 0.49 -2.63
N SER A 226 -17.43 0.24 -1.41
CA SER A 226 -18.42 -0.80 -1.17
C SER A 226 -19.72 -0.44 -1.86
N THR A 227 -20.32 -1.43 -2.53
CA THR A 227 -21.70 -1.38 -3.02
C THR A 227 -22.55 -2.36 -2.21
N ASP A 228 -23.85 -2.40 -2.50
CA ASP A 228 -24.77 -3.35 -1.85
C ASP A 228 -24.41 -4.81 -2.19
N GLU A 229 -23.77 -5.03 -3.34
CA GLU A 229 -23.41 -6.34 -3.86
C GLU A 229 -21.97 -6.76 -3.54
N LEU A 230 -21.02 -5.82 -3.51
CA LEU A 230 -19.60 -6.11 -3.38
C LEU A 230 -18.89 -5.21 -2.36
N PRO A 231 -18.39 -5.78 -1.25
CA PRO A 231 -17.52 -5.05 -0.33
C PRO A 231 -16.23 -4.57 -1.01
N ALA A 232 -15.83 -3.33 -0.75
CA ALA A 232 -14.61 -2.74 -1.34
C ALA A 232 -13.36 -3.60 -1.09
N CYS A 233 -13.28 -4.26 0.07
CA CYS A 233 -12.15 -5.10 0.42
C CYS A 233 -12.01 -6.33 -0.51
N ASN A 234 -13.10 -6.87 -1.04
CA ASN A 234 -13.05 -8.01 -1.94
C ASN A 234 -12.44 -7.57 -3.29
N ALA A 235 -12.97 -6.48 -3.87
CA ALA A 235 -12.44 -5.90 -5.10
C ALA A 235 -10.96 -5.47 -4.97
N LEU A 236 -10.59 -4.90 -3.82
CA LEU A 236 -9.21 -4.54 -3.49
C LEU A 236 -8.28 -5.77 -3.54
N VAL A 237 -8.67 -6.82 -2.82
CA VAL A 237 -7.88 -8.05 -2.68
C VAL A 237 -7.70 -8.74 -4.04
N ASP A 238 -8.76 -8.82 -4.84
CA ASP A 238 -8.71 -9.38 -6.19
C ASP A 238 -7.80 -8.56 -7.12
N CYS A 239 -7.88 -7.23 -7.05
CA CYS A 239 -7.00 -6.34 -7.81
C CYS A 239 -5.53 -6.57 -7.46
N VAL A 240 -5.19 -6.65 -6.16
CA VAL A 240 -3.82 -6.89 -5.70
C VAL A 240 -3.32 -8.28 -6.12
N LYS A 241 -4.16 -9.31 -5.97
CA LYS A 241 -3.84 -10.68 -6.41
C LYS A 241 -3.48 -10.70 -7.89
N ASN A 242 -4.32 -10.10 -8.73
CA ASN A 242 -4.12 -10.06 -10.18
C ASN A 242 -2.86 -9.28 -10.56
N TYR A 243 -2.60 -8.13 -9.92
CA TYR A 243 -1.40 -7.32 -10.17
C TYR A 243 -0.12 -8.13 -9.94
N PHE A 244 0.00 -8.80 -8.79
CA PHE A 244 1.21 -9.58 -8.49
C PHE A 244 1.29 -10.87 -9.34
N ALA A 245 0.17 -11.51 -9.66
CA ALA A 245 0.17 -12.71 -10.50
C ALA A 245 0.66 -12.43 -11.93
N GLN A 246 0.23 -11.33 -12.55
CA GLN A 246 0.61 -10.96 -13.93
C GLN A 246 2.11 -10.71 -14.09
N ALA A 247 2.69 -9.94 -13.16
CA ALA A 247 4.10 -9.59 -13.21
C ALA A 247 5.04 -10.80 -13.03
N HIS A 248 4.65 -11.78 -12.20
CA HIS A 248 5.42 -13.03 -12.05
C HIS A 248 5.37 -13.88 -13.33
N GLY A 249 4.26 -13.89 -14.07
CA GLY A 249 4.12 -14.59 -15.35
C GLY A 249 5.06 -14.05 -16.45
N ASN A 250 5.41 -12.77 -16.39
CA ASN A 250 6.29 -12.11 -17.35
C ASN A 250 7.79 -12.20 -16.99
N GLY A 251 8.16 -13.00 -15.97
CA GLY A 251 9.54 -13.14 -15.52
C GLY A 251 10.11 -11.91 -14.79
N GLY A 252 9.28 -10.90 -14.53
CA GLY A 252 9.64 -9.67 -13.83
C GLY A 252 9.29 -9.70 -12.33
N HIS A 253 9.83 -8.74 -11.59
CA HIS A 253 9.41 -8.46 -10.22
C HIS A 253 8.52 -7.22 -10.19
N SER A 254 7.30 -7.34 -9.64
CA SER A 254 6.37 -6.21 -9.52
C SER A 254 6.92 -5.12 -8.59
N ALA A 255 6.51 -3.88 -8.86
CA ALA A 255 6.65 -2.78 -7.92
C ALA A 255 5.78 -3.02 -6.66
N PRO A 256 6.08 -2.38 -5.52
CA PRO A 256 5.15 -2.31 -4.40
C PRO A 256 3.98 -1.37 -4.73
N ILE A 257 2.85 -1.53 -4.04
CA ILE A 257 1.63 -0.74 -4.27
C ILE A 257 1.40 0.21 -3.09
N TYR A 258 1.12 1.49 -3.34
CA TYR A 258 0.63 2.39 -2.29
C TYR A 258 -0.84 2.07 -2.03
N LEU A 259 -1.23 1.86 -0.78
CA LEU A 259 -2.62 1.62 -0.35
C LEU A 259 -3.09 2.72 0.59
N GLN A 260 -4.16 3.42 0.21
CA GLN A 260 -4.87 4.40 1.02
C GLN A 260 -6.19 3.82 1.53
N TYR A 261 -6.55 4.15 2.76
CA TYR A 261 -7.93 4.14 3.25
C TYR A 261 -8.13 5.30 4.23
N LYS A 262 -9.34 5.45 4.77
CA LYS A 262 -9.66 6.56 5.67
C LYS A 262 -8.71 6.60 6.88
N GLY A 263 -7.93 7.68 6.95
CA GLY A 263 -7.06 8.02 8.08
C GLY A 263 -5.69 7.36 8.12
N HIS A 264 -5.33 6.47 7.19
CA HIS A 264 -4.00 5.84 7.14
C HIS A 264 -3.65 5.32 5.75
N SER A 265 -2.35 5.13 5.50
CA SER A 265 -1.84 4.47 4.32
C SER A 265 -0.70 3.51 4.63
N MET A 266 -0.55 2.51 3.77
CA MET A 266 0.49 1.48 3.85
C MET A 266 1.06 1.19 2.46
N THR A 267 2.11 0.38 2.41
CA THR A 267 2.66 -0.14 1.16
C THR A 267 2.42 -1.65 1.08
N VAL A 268 1.71 -2.13 0.06
CA VAL A 268 1.52 -3.56 -0.19
C VAL A 268 2.75 -4.11 -0.89
N VAL A 269 3.34 -5.16 -0.32
CA VAL A 269 4.57 -5.82 -0.79
C VAL A 269 4.36 -7.28 -1.17
N GLY A 270 3.15 -7.79 -1.00
CA GLY A 270 2.79 -9.14 -1.42
C GLY A 270 1.36 -9.52 -1.11
N PHE A 271 1.03 -10.75 -1.44
CA PHE A 271 -0.26 -11.37 -1.28
C PHE A 271 -0.06 -12.84 -0.85
N GLU A 272 -0.91 -13.31 0.06
CA GLU A 272 -0.97 -14.71 0.49
C GLU A 272 -2.40 -15.22 0.35
N GLU A 273 -2.55 -16.37 -0.31
CA GLU A 273 -3.74 -17.21 -0.23
C GLU A 273 -3.57 -18.18 0.94
N LEU A 274 -4.59 -18.27 1.80
CA LEU A 274 -4.58 -19.19 2.94
C LEU A 274 -5.43 -20.42 2.63
N ALA A 275 -5.05 -21.55 3.22
CA ALA A 275 -5.84 -22.77 3.18
C ALA A 275 -7.19 -22.57 3.91
N LYS A 276 -8.17 -23.42 3.60
CA LYS A 276 -9.37 -23.66 4.44
C LYS A 276 -10.25 -22.42 4.72
N GLY A 277 -10.49 -21.57 3.73
CA GLY A 277 -11.54 -20.53 3.83
C GLY A 277 -11.25 -19.39 4.83
N HIS A 278 -10.03 -19.29 5.36
CA HIS A 278 -9.62 -18.20 6.25
C HIS A 278 -9.51 -16.82 5.56
N GLY A 279 -9.62 -16.80 4.23
CA GLY A 279 -9.47 -15.63 3.39
C GLY A 279 -8.00 -15.23 3.21
N PRO A 280 -7.70 -14.43 2.18
CA PRO A 280 -6.33 -14.05 1.87
C PRO A 280 -5.81 -12.97 2.83
N ASN A 281 -4.48 -12.83 2.85
CA ASN A 281 -3.80 -11.70 3.46
C ASN A 281 -3.16 -10.83 2.38
N LEU A 282 -3.25 -9.51 2.56
CA LEU A 282 -2.26 -8.61 2.00
C LEU A 282 -1.01 -8.66 2.88
N VAL A 283 0.17 -8.71 2.26
CA VAL A 283 1.43 -8.50 2.98
C VAL A 283 1.84 -7.06 2.82
N VAL A 284 2.00 -6.34 3.94
CA VAL A 284 2.17 -4.89 3.96
C VAL A 284 3.38 -4.44 4.77
N PHE A 285 3.91 -3.30 4.34
CA PHE A 285 4.77 -2.43 5.11
C PHE A 285 3.91 -1.29 5.65
N ASP A 286 3.70 -1.27 6.96
CA ASP A 286 3.07 -0.16 7.65
C ASP A 286 4.16 0.72 8.29
N PRO A 287 4.25 2.01 7.95
CA PRO A 287 5.26 2.90 8.51
C PRO A 287 5.09 3.11 10.03
N LEU A 288 3.94 2.80 10.64
CA LEU A 288 3.74 2.89 12.09
C LEU A 288 4.51 1.84 12.89
N PHE A 289 4.83 0.69 12.29
CA PHE A 289 5.42 -0.42 13.04
C PHE A 289 6.95 -0.40 13.04
N ARG A 290 7.52 -0.69 14.21
CA ARG A 290 8.93 -1.04 14.33
C ARG A 290 9.12 -2.49 13.95
N ILE A 291 10.01 -2.75 13.00
CA ILE A 291 10.37 -4.11 12.62
C ILE A 291 11.03 -4.83 13.80
N ASN A 292 10.55 -6.04 14.08
CA ASN A 292 11.03 -6.91 15.14
C ASN A 292 12.55 -7.16 15.02
N ARG A 293 13.30 -7.12 16.13
CA ARG A 293 14.77 -7.29 16.13
C ARG A 293 15.20 -8.64 15.56
N SER A 294 14.47 -9.72 15.88
CA SER A 294 14.72 -11.06 15.36
C SER A 294 14.50 -11.11 13.85
N LEU A 295 13.45 -10.44 13.35
CA LEU A 295 13.21 -10.32 11.92
C LEU A 295 14.32 -9.49 11.23
N LYS A 296 14.77 -8.37 11.82
CA LYS A 296 15.89 -7.59 11.29
C LYS A 296 17.17 -8.42 11.16
N ARG A 297 17.51 -9.22 12.18
CA ARG A 297 18.73 -10.03 12.26
C ARG A 297 18.64 -11.39 11.56
N MET A 298 17.48 -11.74 10.99
CA MET A 298 17.28 -13.01 10.30
C MET A 298 18.25 -13.12 9.10
N SER A 299 19.01 -14.23 9.06
CA SER A 299 19.83 -14.58 7.91
C SER A 299 18.97 -15.19 6.81
N LEU A 300 19.23 -14.80 5.56
CA LEU A 300 18.58 -15.38 4.38
C LEU A 300 19.26 -16.67 3.90
N ASP A 301 20.51 -16.90 4.32
CA ASP A 301 21.36 -18.04 3.90
C ASP A 301 21.14 -19.30 4.73
N ALA A 302 20.31 -19.22 5.78
CA ALA A 302 20.00 -20.38 6.60
C ALA A 302 19.41 -21.51 5.74
N SER A 303 19.83 -22.75 5.97
CA SER A 303 19.31 -23.93 5.25
C SER A 303 17.92 -24.35 5.73
N LYS A 304 17.61 -24.14 7.02
CA LYS A 304 16.35 -24.56 7.62
C LYS A 304 15.21 -23.58 7.35
N PRO A 305 13.99 -24.04 7.00
CA PRO A 305 12.80 -23.19 6.95
C PRO A 305 12.62 -22.41 8.26
N GLU A 306 12.22 -21.14 8.19
CA GLU A 306 11.95 -20.31 9.36
C GLU A 306 10.44 -20.18 9.53
N ASN A 307 9.87 -20.92 10.48
CA ASN A 307 8.43 -21.05 10.69
C ASN A 307 7.90 -20.16 11.83
N LYS A 308 8.65 -19.15 12.27
CA LYS A 308 8.19 -18.14 13.25
C LYS A 308 7.17 -17.18 12.62
N THR A 309 5.97 -17.69 12.32
CA THR A 309 4.85 -16.95 11.73
C THR A 309 4.40 -15.77 12.58
N SER A 310 4.66 -15.78 13.89
CA SER A 310 4.44 -14.64 14.79
C SER A 310 5.19 -13.37 14.37
N LEU A 311 6.29 -13.49 13.62
CA LEU A 311 7.03 -12.36 13.04
C LEU A 311 6.28 -11.68 11.89
N LEU A 312 5.30 -12.37 11.27
CA LEU A 312 4.47 -11.82 10.19
C LEU A 312 3.25 -11.06 10.70
N ARG A 313 2.96 -11.08 12.02
CA ARG A 313 1.72 -10.51 12.59
C ARG A 313 1.49 -9.05 12.21
N ASN A 314 2.54 -8.22 12.20
CA ASN A 314 2.44 -6.80 11.85
C ASN A 314 2.53 -6.54 10.33
N HIS A 315 2.67 -7.60 9.53
CA HIS A 315 2.83 -7.56 8.08
C HIS A 315 1.65 -8.21 7.35
N ARG A 316 0.91 -9.11 8.00
CA ARG A 316 -0.32 -9.69 7.46
C ARG A 316 -1.50 -8.80 7.77
N TYR A 317 -2.11 -8.27 6.73
CA TYR A 317 -3.36 -7.53 6.79
C TYR A 317 -4.46 -8.40 6.20
N SER A 318 -5.23 -9.03 7.08
CA SER A 318 -6.28 -9.99 6.70
C SER A 318 -7.49 -9.28 6.10
N ILE A 319 -8.27 -10.03 5.30
CA ILE A 319 -9.56 -9.55 4.77
C ILE A 319 -10.51 -9.05 5.88
N HIS A 320 -10.49 -9.68 7.06
CA HIS A 320 -11.28 -9.26 8.21
C HIS A 320 -10.90 -7.85 8.70
N GLN A 321 -9.62 -7.51 8.69
CA GLN A 321 -9.16 -6.17 9.06
C GLN A 321 -9.54 -5.12 8.01
N LEU A 322 -9.57 -5.52 6.73
CA LEU A 322 -9.95 -4.66 5.60
C LEU A 322 -11.46 -4.36 5.59
N LYS A 323 -12.32 -5.31 5.98
CA LYS A 323 -13.79 -5.12 6.06
C LYS A 323 -14.25 -3.93 6.91
N ARG A 324 -13.38 -3.36 7.75
CA ARG A 324 -13.66 -2.17 8.58
C ARG A 324 -13.73 -0.87 7.78
N TYR A 325 -13.34 -0.89 6.50
CA TYR A 325 -13.31 0.29 5.63
C TYR A 325 -14.17 0.04 4.40
N ASP A 326 -14.91 1.07 4.00
CA ASP A 326 -15.80 1.06 2.84
C ASP A 326 -15.12 1.58 1.57
N GLN A 327 -13.93 2.17 1.70
CA GLN A 327 -13.21 2.83 0.61
C GLN A 327 -11.71 2.58 0.68
N PHE A 328 -11.13 2.31 -0.48
CA PHE A 328 -9.70 2.14 -0.68
C PHE A 328 -9.26 2.83 -1.96
N GLU A 329 -7.99 3.25 -2.00
CA GLU A 329 -7.36 3.67 -3.23
C GLU A 329 -5.96 3.07 -3.33
N LEU A 330 -5.58 2.69 -4.54
CA LEU A 330 -4.26 2.16 -4.85
C LEU A 330 -3.51 3.10 -5.79
N VAL A 331 -2.20 3.22 -5.60
CA VAL A 331 -1.27 3.79 -6.60
C VAL A 331 -0.29 2.70 -7.01
N PHE A 332 -0.23 2.44 -8.31
CA PHE A 332 0.71 1.52 -8.94
C PHE A 332 1.78 2.31 -9.66
N LEU A 333 3.03 1.87 -9.54
CA LEU A 333 4.11 2.32 -10.40
C LEU A 333 4.05 1.49 -11.69
N GLU A 334 3.96 2.15 -12.84
CA GLU A 334 4.02 1.50 -14.15
C GLU A 334 5.49 1.50 -14.61
N SER A 335 5.96 0.36 -15.12
CA SER A 335 7.35 0.11 -15.54
C SER A 335 7.44 -0.23 -17.01
#